data_AF-A0A8D6UC00-F1
#
_entry.id   AF-A0A8D6UC00-F1
#
_cell.length_a   1.000
_cell.length_b   1.000
_cell.length_c   1.000
_cell.angle_alpha   90.00
_cell.angle_beta   90.00
_cell.angle_gamma   90.00
#
_symmetry.space_group_name_H-M   'P 1'
#
loop_
_entity.id
_entity.type
_entity.pdbx_description
1 polymer ?
#
loop_
_entity_poly.entity_id
_entity_poly.type
_entity_poly.pdbx_seq_one_letter_code
_entity_poly.pdbx_strand_id
1 'polypeptide(L)'
;MIKPIKIYGKRKVGFIENNLIKAHKEWVKGFKVFTARSNNIGTELHDDNLNTKIGYPNEIVTETYLVIGGDIDLNLNSARNLSNYLKTKFSRFLISIAKSTQDAPRSTYKFVPMQDFTLYSDIDRSKSITEIDQQLYKKYKLTKDEIYVINTTIVEMD
;
A
#
# COMPACT_ATOMS: atom_id res chain seq x y z
N MET A 1 30.33 15.91 0.81
CA MET A 1 29.80 15.03 -0.26
C MET A 1 28.29 15.14 -0.29
N ILE A 2 27.70 15.49 -1.42
CA ILE A 2 26.25 15.40 -1.62
C ILE A 2 25.93 13.91 -1.71
N LYS A 3 25.15 13.37 -0.76
CA LYS A 3 24.74 11.95 -0.81
C LYS A 3 23.54 11.84 -1.76
N PRO A 4 23.68 11.19 -2.92
CA PRO A 4 22.56 11.07 -3.84
C PRO A 4 21.43 10.24 -3.24
N ILE A 5 20.18 10.62 -3.55
CA ILE A 5 18.95 9.95 -3.15
C ILE A 5 18.57 8.94 -4.23
N LYS A 6 18.27 7.70 -3.84
CA LYS A 6 17.84 6.66 -4.79
C LYS A 6 16.41 6.94 -5.21
N ILE A 7 16.15 6.95 -6.52
CA ILE A 7 14.82 7.14 -7.11
C ILE A 7 14.39 5.91 -7.91
N TYR A 8 13.16 5.46 -7.70
CA TYR A 8 12.50 4.43 -8.48
C TYR A 8 11.56 5.04 -9.52
N GLY A 9 11.74 4.67 -10.78
CA GLY A 9 10.80 4.95 -11.88
C GLY A 9 10.34 3.67 -12.53
N LYS A 10 9.39 3.76 -13.47
CA LYS A 10 8.86 2.59 -14.19
C LYS A 10 10.01 1.73 -14.75
N ARG A 11 10.26 0.57 -14.13
CA ARG A 11 11.32 -0.40 -14.47
C ARG A 11 12.74 0.18 -14.47
N LYS A 12 12.99 1.29 -13.77
CA LYS A 12 14.30 1.95 -13.70
C LYS A 12 14.63 2.35 -12.28
N VAL A 13 15.91 2.26 -11.93
CA VAL A 13 16.45 2.83 -10.69
C VAL A 13 17.50 3.86 -11.07
N GLY A 14 17.46 5.01 -10.42
CA GLY A 14 18.40 6.09 -10.64
C GLY A 14 18.77 6.78 -9.33
N PHE A 15 19.47 7.90 -9.46
CA PHE A 15 19.95 8.71 -8.35
C PHE A 15 19.77 10.18 -8.67
N ILE A 16 19.29 10.97 -7.71
CA ILE A 16 19.15 12.42 -7.85
C ILE A 16 19.71 13.14 -6.63
N GLU A 17 20.05 14.41 -6.80
CA GLU A 17 20.41 15.29 -5.70
C GLU A 17 19.18 15.68 -4.87
N ASN A 18 19.37 15.85 -3.56
CA ASN A 18 18.28 16.17 -2.63
C ASN A 18 17.64 17.55 -2.92
N ASN A 19 18.39 18.50 -3.47
CA ASN A 19 17.90 19.83 -3.89
C ASN A 19 16.89 19.75 -5.06
N LEU A 20 16.92 18.69 -5.87
CA LEU A 20 16.02 18.48 -7.01
C LEU A 20 14.64 17.92 -6.61
N ILE A 21 14.47 17.49 -5.35
CA ILE A 21 13.20 17.00 -4.83
C ILE A 21 12.26 18.19 -4.63
N LYS A 22 11.14 18.22 -5.37
CA LYS A 22 10.22 19.37 -5.37
C LYS A 22 9.05 19.25 -4.38
N ALA A 23 8.66 18.03 -4.03
CA ALA A 23 7.50 17.77 -3.17
C ALA A 23 7.87 16.81 -2.04
N HIS A 24 7.21 16.98 -0.90
CA HIS A 24 7.27 16.04 0.23
C HIS A 24 8.69 15.69 0.69
N LYS A 25 9.55 16.71 0.84
CA LYS A 25 10.95 16.55 1.27
C LYS A 25 11.06 15.88 2.63
N GLU A 26 10.08 16.10 3.49
CA GLU A 26 9.94 15.49 4.81
C GLU A 26 9.82 13.96 4.73
N TRP A 27 9.13 13.42 3.72
CA TRP A 27 8.96 11.97 3.55
C TRP A 27 10.27 11.27 3.18
N VAL A 28 11.28 11.98 2.66
CA VAL A 28 12.55 11.38 2.23
C VAL A 28 13.24 10.65 3.39
N LYS A 29 13.12 11.17 4.61
CA LYS A 29 13.82 10.66 5.80
C LYS A 29 13.09 9.48 6.46
N GLY A 30 11.80 9.29 6.21
CA GLY A 30 10.98 8.26 6.84
C GLY A 30 10.97 6.94 6.07
N PHE A 31 10.43 5.89 6.71
CA PHE A 31 9.95 4.72 5.99
C PHE A 31 8.60 5.04 5.34
N LYS A 32 8.31 4.38 4.23
CA LYS A 32 7.04 4.49 3.51
C LYS A 32 6.77 3.23 2.70
N VAL A 33 5.60 3.13 2.08
CA VAL A 33 5.26 2.04 1.16
C VAL A 33 5.04 2.60 -0.24
N PHE A 34 5.72 2.03 -1.22
CA PHE A 34 5.53 2.33 -2.64
C PHE A 34 4.62 1.29 -3.28
N THR A 35 3.74 1.73 -4.16
CA THR A 35 2.95 0.85 -5.02
C THR A 35 2.77 1.47 -6.38
N ALA A 36 2.61 0.64 -7.42
CA ALA A 36 2.37 1.14 -8.77
C ALA A 36 1.05 1.92 -8.82
N ARG A 37 1.08 3.08 -9.47
CA ARG A 37 -0.14 3.89 -9.66
C ARG A 37 -1.14 3.19 -10.57
N SER A 38 -0.65 2.45 -11.57
CA SER A 38 -1.48 1.56 -12.39
C SER A 38 -1.41 0.16 -11.81
N ASN A 39 -2.56 -0.47 -11.59
CA ASN A 39 -2.67 -1.85 -11.09
C ASN A 39 -3.97 -2.52 -11.55
N ASN A 40 -4.05 -3.83 -11.38
CA ASN A 40 -5.09 -4.73 -11.90
C ASN A 40 -6.09 -5.17 -10.83
N ILE A 41 -6.16 -4.46 -9.69
CA ILE A 41 -7.18 -4.71 -8.66
C ILE A 41 -8.58 -4.62 -9.29
N GLY A 42 -9.38 -5.67 -9.11
CA GLY A 42 -10.77 -5.74 -9.60
C GLY A 42 -10.89 -5.95 -11.11
N THR A 43 -9.80 -6.33 -11.79
CA THR A 43 -9.81 -6.72 -13.21
C THR A 43 -9.66 -8.24 -13.35
N GLU A 44 -9.80 -8.73 -14.58
CA GLU A 44 -9.55 -10.12 -14.96
C GLU A 44 -8.06 -10.52 -14.97
N LEU A 45 -7.14 -9.54 -14.83
CA LEU A 45 -5.70 -9.77 -14.86
C LEU A 45 -5.15 -10.05 -13.45
N HIS A 46 -4.33 -11.10 -13.32
CA HIS A 46 -3.86 -11.59 -12.02
C HIS A 46 -2.47 -11.08 -11.60
N ASP A 47 -1.70 -10.49 -12.52
CA ASP A 47 -0.26 -10.20 -12.40
C ASP A 47 0.12 -8.98 -11.54
N ASP A 48 -0.77 -7.98 -11.40
CA ASP A 48 -0.51 -6.79 -10.55
C ASP A 48 -1.70 -6.40 -9.66
N ASN A 49 -1.88 -7.16 -8.58
CA ASN A 49 -2.97 -6.95 -7.62
C ASN A 49 -2.56 -6.09 -6.42
N LEU A 50 -1.94 -4.93 -6.67
CA LEU A 50 -1.38 -3.99 -5.68
C LEU A 50 -0.07 -4.44 -5.06
N ASN A 51 0.93 -4.73 -5.90
CA ASN A 51 2.26 -5.02 -5.41
C ASN A 51 2.85 -3.81 -4.66
N THR A 52 3.45 -4.09 -3.51
CA THR A 52 4.05 -3.09 -2.63
C THR A 52 5.55 -3.30 -2.48
N LYS A 53 6.26 -2.20 -2.26
CA LYS A 53 7.68 -2.18 -1.89
C LYS A 53 7.88 -1.27 -0.70
N ILE A 54 8.64 -1.73 0.29
CA ILE A 54 9.07 -0.85 1.40
C ILE A 54 10.08 0.17 0.85
N GLY A 55 9.78 1.45 1.02
CA GLY A 55 10.69 2.55 0.75
C GLY A 55 11.46 2.91 2.02
N TYR A 56 12.78 2.75 1.97
CA TYR A 56 13.66 3.09 3.08
C TYR A 56 13.95 4.61 3.14
N PRO A 57 14.48 5.12 4.26
CA PRO A 57 15.04 6.46 4.30
C PRO A 57 16.03 6.70 3.15
N ASN A 58 15.92 7.85 2.47
CA ASN A 58 16.67 8.22 1.26
C ASN A 58 16.32 7.39 0.00
N GLU A 59 15.14 6.79 -0.02
CA GLU A 59 14.53 6.23 -1.22
C GLU A 59 13.23 6.98 -1.56
N ILE A 60 13.04 7.29 -2.84
CA ILE A 60 11.89 8.01 -3.39
C ILE A 60 11.41 7.38 -4.70
N VAL A 61 10.31 7.88 -5.25
CA VAL A 61 9.71 7.41 -6.49
C VAL A 61 9.35 8.57 -7.42
N THR A 62 9.24 8.28 -8.73
CA THR A 62 8.52 9.14 -9.67
C THR A 62 7.01 8.93 -9.55
N GLU A 63 6.20 9.80 -10.19
CA GLU A 63 4.72 9.76 -10.15
C GLU A 63 4.09 8.46 -10.72
N THR A 64 4.89 7.61 -11.38
CA THR A 64 4.45 6.25 -11.76
C THR A 64 4.12 5.35 -10.57
N TYR A 65 4.53 5.75 -9.36
CA TYR A 65 4.19 5.10 -8.10
C TYR A 65 3.42 6.07 -7.19
N LEU A 66 2.68 5.50 -6.26
CA LEU A 66 2.17 6.19 -5.08
C LEU A 66 3.12 5.98 -3.90
N VAL A 67 3.13 6.96 -2.99
CA VAL A 67 3.74 6.85 -1.67
C VAL A 67 2.61 6.78 -0.65
N ILE A 68 2.57 5.69 0.12
CA ILE A 68 1.59 5.45 1.18
C ILE A 68 2.30 5.49 2.53
N GLY A 69 1.74 6.25 3.46
CA GLY A 69 2.26 6.40 4.81
C GLY A 69 3.58 7.18 4.90
N GLY A 70 3.84 8.09 3.96
CA GLY A 70 5.01 8.98 4.04
C GLY A 70 4.88 10.05 5.13
N ASP A 71 3.64 10.34 5.53
CA ASP A 71 3.23 11.39 6.48
C ASP A 71 2.89 10.84 7.88
N ILE A 72 3.02 9.53 8.09
CA ILE A 72 2.87 8.88 9.40
C ILE A 72 4.22 8.27 9.74
N ASP A 73 4.79 8.59 10.90
CA ASP A 73 6.17 8.22 11.26
C ASP A 73 6.37 6.69 11.39
N LEU A 74 6.54 6.02 10.25
CA LEU A 74 6.74 4.59 10.19
C LEU A 74 8.18 4.22 10.55
N ASN A 75 8.31 3.14 11.32
CA ASN A 75 9.50 2.32 11.34
C ASN A 75 9.35 1.12 10.36
N LEU A 76 10.38 0.30 10.25
CA LEU A 76 10.40 -0.86 9.36
C LEU A 76 9.24 -1.85 9.63
N ASN A 77 8.91 -2.11 10.90
CA ASN A 77 7.84 -3.04 11.24
C ASN A 77 6.47 -2.46 10.91
N SER A 78 6.20 -1.20 11.23
CA SER A 78 4.94 -0.55 10.85
C SER A 78 4.80 -0.41 9.33
N ALA A 79 5.89 -0.19 8.59
CA ALA A 79 5.86 -0.18 7.12
C ALA A 79 5.54 -1.57 6.54
N ARG A 80 6.08 -2.64 7.12
CA ARG A 80 5.71 -4.02 6.77
C ARG A 80 4.24 -4.32 7.09
N ASN A 81 3.75 -3.88 8.25
CA ASN A 81 2.35 -4.04 8.64
C ASN A 81 1.40 -3.29 7.69
N LEU A 82 1.76 -2.07 7.28
CA LEU A 82 1.03 -1.31 6.26
C LEU A 82 1.05 -2.03 4.91
N SER A 83 2.22 -2.51 4.49
CA SER A 83 2.34 -3.30 3.26
C SER A 83 1.48 -4.57 3.29
N ASN A 84 1.46 -5.31 4.40
CA ASN A 84 0.61 -6.49 4.56
C ASN A 84 -0.87 -6.14 4.55
N TYR A 85 -1.26 -5.02 5.18
CA TYR A 85 -2.64 -4.54 5.12
C TYR A 85 -3.09 -4.28 3.69
N LEU A 86 -2.27 -3.63 2.86
CA LEU A 86 -2.60 -3.37 1.46
C LEU A 86 -2.73 -4.65 0.61
N LYS A 87 -2.17 -5.78 1.05
CA LYS A 87 -2.31 -7.08 0.37
C LYS A 87 -3.64 -7.77 0.67
N THR A 88 -4.30 -7.41 1.76
CA THR A 88 -5.58 -8.00 2.19
C THR A 88 -6.66 -7.84 1.13
N LYS A 89 -7.54 -8.83 0.99
CA LYS A 89 -8.72 -8.73 0.12
C LYS A 89 -9.63 -7.61 0.59
N PHE A 90 -9.75 -7.41 1.90
CA PHE A 90 -10.48 -6.29 2.50
C PHE A 90 -10.05 -4.94 1.93
N SER A 91 -8.76 -4.59 2.01
CA SER A 91 -8.29 -3.28 1.54
C SER A 91 -8.43 -3.13 0.02
N ARG A 92 -8.11 -4.18 -0.74
CA ARG A 92 -8.17 -4.18 -2.20
C ARG A 92 -9.60 -4.11 -2.73
N PHE A 93 -10.57 -4.71 -2.04
CA PHE A 93 -11.98 -4.56 -2.36
C PHE A 93 -12.47 -3.12 -2.16
N LEU A 94 -12.07 -2.47 -1.07
CA LEU A 94 -12.42 -1.05 -0.85
C LEU A 94 -11.81 -0.12 -1.91
N ILE A 95 -10.61 -0.44 -2.39
CA ILE A 95 -9.99 0.25 -3.51
C ILE A 95 -10.76 -0.02 -4.82
N SER A 96 -11.15 -1.27 -5.07
CA SER A 96 -11.87 -1.64 -6.30
C SER A 96 -13.21 -0.92 -6.44
N ILE A 97 -13.93 -0.69 -5.33
CA ILE A 97 -15.20 0.07 -5.32
C ILE A 97 -15.01 1.49 -5.87
N ALA A 98 -13.88 2.14 -5.57
CA ALA A 98 -13.62 3.52 -5.99
C ALA A 98 -12.88 3.63 -7.34
N LYS A 99 -12.41 2.50 -7.88
CA LYS A 99 -11.52 2.44 -9.05
C LYS A 99 -12.33 2.05 -10.29
N SER A 100 -12.38 2.93 -11.29
CA SER A 100 -13.08 2.69 -12.55
C SER A 100 -12.17 2.21 -13.70
N THR A 101 -10.86 2.40 -13.59
CA THR A 101 -9.87 2.03 -14.60
C THR A 101 -8.59 1.51 -13.95
N GLN A 102 -7.59 1.09 -14.73
CA GLN A 102 -6.30 0.68 -14.17
C GLN A 102 -5.56 1.80 -13.42
N ASP A 103 -5.83 3.08 -13.68
CA ASP A 103 -5.25 4.20 -12.91
C ASP A 103 -5.83 4.21 -11.48
N ALA A 104 -4.95 4.20 -10.48
CA ALA A 104 -5.29 4.23 -9.06
C ALA A 104 -4.63 5.44 -8.38
N PRO A 105 -5.10 6.68 -8.65
CA PRO A 105 -4.64 7.86 -7.92
C PRO A 105 -5.08 7.82 -6.44
N ARG A 106 -4.61 8.77 -5.62
CA ARG A 106 -4.98 8.89 -4.20
C ARG A 106 -6.50 8.79 -3.93
N SER A 107 -7.33 9.30 -4.84
CA SER A 107 -8.79 9.27 -4.71
C SER A 107 -9.39 7.86 -4.71
N THR A 108 -8.72 6.84 -5.24
CA THR A 108 -9.20 5.45 -5.20
C THR A 108 -9.05 4.81 -3.82
N TYR A 109 -8.31 5.43 -2.90
CA TYR A 109 -8.10 4.93 -1.54
C TYR A 109 -9.09 5.53 -0.53
N LYS A 110 -10.04 6.38 -0.98
CA LYS A 110 -10.93 7.16 -0.10
C LYS A 110 -11.80 6.32 0.85
N PHE A 111 -12.05 5.05 0.53
CA PHE A 111 -12.85 4.14 1.35
C PHE A 111 -11.98 3.22 2.23
N VAL A 112 -10.65 3.25 2.07
CA VAL A 112 -9.74 2.39 2.83
C VAL A 112 -9.52 3.00 4.22
N PRO A 113 -9.96 2.34 5.31
CA PRO A 113 -9.83 2.91 6.65
C PRO A 113 -8.39 2.86 7.16
N MET A 114 -7.93 3.95 7.76
CA MET A 114 -6.64 4.00 8.45
C MET A 114 -6.62 2.99 9.61
N GLN A 115 -5.56 2.18 9.68
CA GLN A 115 -5.34 1.24 10.78
C GLN A 115 -4.23 1.75 11.71
N ASP A 116 -4.19 1.22 12.93
CA ASP A 116 -2.97 1.24 13.72
C ASP A 116 -2.00 0.17 13.16
N PHE A 117 -0.78 0.60 12.85
CA PHE A 117 0.31 -0.27 12.36
C PHE A 117 1.43 -0.46 13.39
N THR A 118 1.27 0.09 14.59
CA THR A 118 2.21 -0.06 15.71
C THR A 118 2.05 -1.43 16.37
N LEU A 119 2.87 -1.68 17.41
CA LEU A 119 2.79 -2.89 18.23
C LEU A 119 1.54 -2.92 19.13
N TYR A 120 0.79 -1.82 19.22
CA TYR A 120 -0.44 -1.72 20.01
C TYR A 120 -1.71 -1.94 19.18
N SER A 121 -1.55 -2.32 17.91
CA SER A 121 -2.63 -2.66 16.98
C SER A 121 -3.57 -3.73 17.58
N ASP A 122 -4.87 -3.55 17.38
CA ASP A 122 -5.91 -4.52 17.70
C ASP A 122 -5.93 -5.74 16.75
N ILE A 123 -5.26 -5.61 15.60
CA ILE A 123 -5.03 -6.69 14.66
C ILE A 123 -3.66 -7.32 14.92
N ASP A 124 -3.60 -8.64 15.08
CA ASP A 124 -2.35 -9.40 15.13
C ASP A 124 -1.74 -9.49 13.73
N ARG A 125 -0.66 -8.72 13.52
CA ARG A 125 0.05 -8.59 12.25
C ARG A 125 1.09 -9.69 12.01
N SER A 126 1.32 -10.57 12.98
CA SER A 126 2.23 -11.72 12.83
C SER A 126 1.61 -12.86 12.01
N LYS A 127 0.29 -12.81 11.81
CA LYS A 127 -0.50 -13.82 11.11
C LYS A 127 -0.38 -13.73 9.59
N SER A 128 -0.85 -14.77 8.90
CA SER A 128 -0.96 -14.77 7.45
C SER A 128 -1.91 -13.67 6.95
N ILE A 129 -1.82 -13.31 5.67
CA ILE A 129 -2.72 -12.30 5.07
C ILE A 129 -4.19 -12.73 5.19
N THR A 130 -4.49 -14.02 4.97
CA THR A 130 -5.84 -14.58 5.07
C THR A 130 -6.39 -14.48 6.51
N GLU A 131 -5.57 -14.75 7.52
CA GLU A 131 -5.96 -14.56 8.94
C GLU A 131 -6.12 -13.08 9.29
N ILE A 132 -5.32 -12.18 8.71
CA ILE A 132 -5.49 -10.73 8.87
C ILE A 132 -6.82 -10.28 8.25
N ASP A 133 -7.20 -10.79 7.07
CA ASP A 133 -8.51 -10.54 6.45
C ASP A 133 -9.65 -10.95 7.40
N GLN A 134 -9.59 -12.13 8.00
CA GLN A 134 -10.60 -12.59 8.97
C GLN A 134 -10.72 -11.66 10.19
N GLN A 135 -9.59 -11.16 10.71
CA GLN A 135 -9.59 -10.20 11.81
C GLN A 135 -10.22 -8.86 11.39
N LEU A 136 -9.93 -8.37 10.18
CA LEU A 136 -10.52 -7.15 9.63
C LEU A 136 -12.04 -7.31 9.42
N TYR A 137 -12.48 -8.45 8.87
CA TYR A 137 -13.91 -8.74 8.70
C TYR A 137 -14.65 -8.70 10.03
N LYS A 138 -14.06 -9.29 11.09
CA LYS A 138 -14.60 -9.24 12.44
C LYS A 138 -14.63 -7.82 13.01
N LYS A 139 -13.52 -7.08 12.88
CA LYS A 139 -13.38 -5.69 13.36
C LYS A 139 -14.45 -4.78 12.78
N TYR A 140 -14.70 -4.90 11.48
CA TYR A 140 -15.68 -4.10 10.76
C TYR A 140 -17.08 -4.70 10.72
N LYS A 141 -17.32 -5.83 11.42
CA LYS A 141 -18.62 -6.50 11.55
C LYS A 141 -19.25 -6.87 10.21
N LEU A 142 -18.45 -7.34 9.26
CA LEU A 142 -18.95 -7.78 7.96
C LEU A 142 -19.80 -9.04 8.13
N THR A 143 -20.88 -9.08 7.36
CA THR A 143 -21.78 -10.22 7.23
C THR A 143 -21.14 -11.32 6.38
N LYS A 144 -21.72 -12.54 6.44
CA LYS A 144 -21.25 -13.66 5.61
C LYS A 144 -21.35 -13.35 4.11
N ASP A 145 -22.40 -12.65 3.71
CA ASP A 145 -22.64 -12.30 2.31
C ASP A 145 -21.62 -11.26 1.81
N GLU A 146 -21.30 -10.25 2.62
CA GLU A 146 -20.24 -9.28 2.29
C GLU A 146 -18.88 -9.96 2.19
N ILE A 147 -18.54 -10.84 3.13
CA ILE A 147 -17.29 -11.61 3.09
C ILE A 147 -17.23 -12.49 1.84
N TYR A 148 -18.33 -13.13 1.47
CA TYR A 148 -18.43 -13.92 0.26
C TYR A 148 -18.19 -13.08 -1.00
N VAL A 149 -18.79 -11.89 -1.10
CA VAL A 149 -18.57 -10.96 -2.22
C VAL A 149 -17.10 -10.55 -2.29
N ILE A 150 -16.48 -10.17 -1.17
CA ILE A 150 -15.06 -9.79 -1.16
C ILE A 150 -14.18 -10.94 -1.65
N ASN A 151 -14.40 -12.15 -1.13
CA ASN A 151 -13.56 -13.31 -1.44
C ASN A 151 -13.74 -13.82 -2.87
N THR A 152 -14.88 -13.56 -3.51
CA THR A 152 -15.14 -13.93 -4.91
C THR A 152 -14.77 -12.84 -5.90
N THR A 153 -14.74 -11.57 -5.47
CA THR A 153 -14.36 -10.42 -6.31
C THR A 153 -12.85 -10.22 -6.35
N ILE A 154 -12.17 -10.45 -5.23
CA ILE A 154 -10.73 -10.18 -5.10
C ILE A 154 -9.95 -11.49 -5.02
N VAL A 155 -9.09 -11.69 -6.01
CA VAL A 155 -8.18 -12.83 -6.05
C VAL A 155 -7.14 -12.79 -4.92
N GLU A 156 -6.74 -13.96 -4.42
CA GLU A 156 -5.58 -14.10 -3.54
C GLU A 156 -4.34 -13.53 -4.24
N MET A 157 -3.40 -13.00 -3.47
CA MET A 157 -2.07 -12.69 -4.01
C MET A 157 -1.17 -13.91 -3.77
N ASP A 158 -0.32 -14.22 -4.75
CA ASP A 158 0.75 -15.22 -4.60
C ASP A 158 1.85 -14.77 -3.63
#